data_AF-A0A9P6H8Y1-F1
#
_entry.id   AF-A0A9P6H8Y1-F1
#
_cell.length_a   1.000
_cell.length_b   1.000
_cell.length_c   1.000
_cell.angle_alpha   90.00
_cell.angle_beta   90.00
_cell.angle_gamma   90.00
#
_symmetry.space_group_name_H-M   'P 1'
#
loop_
_entity.id
_entity.type
_entity.pdbx_description
1 polymer ?
#
loop_
_entity_poly.entity_id
_entity_poly.type
_entity_poly.pdbx_seq_one_letter_code
_entity_poly.pdbx_strand_id
1 'polypeptide(L)'
;EKSSELYDVVDSALQNFMDQLERFEFIPNGGRIYYLNRSQPPLFSRMLDRYINATNDTTILERALPLAELELEWWSTNRSITVTNSNTSQMYNMFHYAVNNHAPRLKPYLEDYRSVTGVNLTEQQRSDLYAELARGQNPVGITSVDGSSNLWPEST
;
A
#
# COMPACT_ATOMS: atom_id res chain seq x y z
N GLU A 1 -13.98 24.92 -2.54
CA GLU A 1 -13.52 24.58 -1.17
C GLU A 1 -12.59 25.67 -0.68
N LYS A 2 -12.53 25.95 0.64
CA LYS A 2 -11.52 26.85 1.23
C LYS A 2 -10.32 25.99 1.65
N SER A 3 -9.12 26.30 1.17
CA SER A 3 -7.86 25.70 1.63
C SER A 3 -7.22 26.58 2.71
N SER A 4 -6.31 26.01 3.51
CA SER A 4 -5.57 26.73 4.56
C SER A 4 -4.37 27.54 4.03
N GLU A 5 -4.02 27.37 2.75
CA GLU A 5 -2.90 28.04 2.07
C GLU A 5 -1.51 27.78 2.69
N LEU A 6 -1.37 26.72 3.50
CA LEU A 6 -0.10 26.28 4.11
C LEU A 6 0.79 25.53 3.11
N TYR A 7 1.19 26.21 2.02
CA TYR A 7 1.95 25.61 0.93
C TYR A 7 3.36 25.18 1.33
N ASP A 8 3.98 25.89 2.28
CA ASP A 8 5.28 25.58 2.88
C ASP A 8 5.26 24.22 3.62
N VAL A 9 4.17 23.92 4.31
CA VAL A 9 3.97 22.63 4.98
C VAL A 9 3.80 21.51 3.96
N VAL A 10 3.09 21.77 2.86
CA VAL A 10 2.92 20.80 1.77
C VAL A 10 4.24 20.53 1.07
N ASP A 11 5.02 21.56 0.74
CA ASP A 11 6.36 21.40 0.15
C ASP A 11 7.24 20.57 1.09
N SER A 12 7.32 20.93 2.37
CA SER A 12 8.08 20.15 3.36
C SER A 12 7.65 18.67 3.42
N ALA A 13 6.36 18.36 3.29
CA ALA A 13 5.87 16.99 3.22
C ALA A 13 6.29 16.27 1.92
N LEU A 14 6.25 16.96 0.77
CA LEU A 14 6.73 16.44 -0.50
C LEU A 14 8.24 16.17 -0.47
N GLN A 15 9.04 17.07 0.11
CA GLN A 15 10.47 16.85 0.32
C GLN A 15 10.74 15.59 1.16
N ASN A 16 9.97 15.38 2.24
CA ASN A 16 10.09 14.16 3.06
C ASN A 16 9.74 12.88 2.27
N PHE A 17 8.75 12.92 1.36
CA PHE A 17 8.44 11.76 0.51
C PHE A 17 9.54 11.51 -0.53
N MET A 18 10.13 12.56 -1.09
CA MET A 18 11.29 12.44 -1.97
C MET A 18 12.47 11.79 -1.25
N ASP A 19 12.75 12.18 -0.01
CA ASP A 19 13.79 11.53 0.82
C ASP A 19 13.50 10.02 1.05
N GLN A 20 12.24 9.65 1.19
CA GLN A 20 11.84 8.24 1.33
C GLN A 20 12.03 7.46 0.03
N LEU A 21 11.68 8.05 -1.11
CA LEU A 21 11.88 7.45 -2.43
C LEU A 21 13.36 7.26 -2.75
N GLU A 22 14.21 8.25 -2.46
CA GLU A 22 15.65 8.15 -2.64
C GLU A 22 16.27 7.05 -1.77
N ARG A 23 15.76 6.87 -0.55
CA ARG A 23 16.33 5.93 0.42
C ARG A 23 15.82 4.51 0.30
N PHE A 24 14.54 4.35 -0.04
CA PHE A 24 13.84 3.06 0.02
C PHE A 24 13.23 2.65 -1.31
N GLU A 25 13.25 3.51 -2.34
CA GLU A 25 12.66 3.31 -3.67
C GLU A 25 11.11 3.23 -3.67
N PHE A 26 10.48 3.34 -2.51
CA PHE A 26 9.04 3.47 -2.34
C PHE A 26 8.73 4.30 -1.09
N ILE A 27 7.49 4.80 -1.00
CA ILE A 27 6.99 5.51 0.18
C ILE A 27 6.43 4.48 1.18
N PRO A 28 7.07 4.24 2.34
CA PRO A 28 6.52 3.34 3.33
C PRO A 28 5.23 3.88 3.93
N ASN A 29 4.39 3.01 4.47
CA ASN A 29 3.15 3.38 5.15
C ASN A 29 3.36 4.32 6.38
N GLY A 30 4.60 4.53 6.81
CA GLY A 30 4.94 5.58 7.75
C GLY A 30 6.42 5.59 8.11
N GLY A 31 6.89 6.66 8.77
CA GLY A 31 8.29 6.85 9.16
C GLY A 31 8.79 5.98 10.32
N ARG A 32 8.44 4.69 10.35
CA ARG A 32 8.92 3.72 11.36
C ARG A 32 9.51 2.51 10.67
N ILE A 33 10.62 1.98 11.19
CA ILE A 33 11.40 0.92 10.54
C ILE A 33 10.58 -0.34 10.21
N TYR A 34 9.60 -0.67 11.04
CA TYR A 34 8.73 -1.83 10.83
C TYR A 34 7.66 -1.61 9.73
N TYR A 35 7.64 -0.46 9.05
CA TYR A 35 6.83 -0.21 7.84
C TYR A 35 7.61 -0.48 6.55
N LEU A 36 8.91 -0.77 6.60
CA LEU A 36 9.73 -1.00 5.39
C LEU A 36 9.35 -2.26 4.59
N ASN A 37 8.36 -3.03 5.03
CA ASN A 37 7.80 -4.14 4.27
C ASN A 37 6.47 -3.80 3.57
N ARG A 38 5.94 -2.58 3.72
CA ARG A 38 4.64 -2.18 3.17
C ARG A 38 4.54 -0.71 2.79
N SER A 39 3.96 -0.49 1.62
CA SER A 39 3.60 0.85 1.12
C SER A 39 2.17 1.22 1.55
N GLN A 40 1.71 2.38 1.11
CA GLN A 40 0.36 2.91 1.21
C GLN A 40 -0.15 3.28 -0.20
N PRO A 41 -1.42 3.67 -0.39
CA PRO A 41 -1.88 4.10 -1.72
C PRO A 41 -0.93 5.14 -2.35
N PRO A 42 -0.41 4.90 -3.57
CA PRO A 42 0.59 5.76 -4.20
C PRO A 42 -0.08 7.05 -4.68
N LEU A 43 0.04 8.10 -3.88
CA LEU A 43 -0.59 9.39 -4.12
C LEU A 43 0.42 10.49 -4.46
N PHE A 44 1.71 10.19 -4.50
CA PHE A 44 2.78 11.19 -4.65
C PHE A 44 2.61 12.03 -5.92
N SER A 45 2.40 11.41 -7.09
CA SER A 45 2.15 12.12 -8.35
C SER A 45 0.92 13.03 -8.32
N ARG A 46 -0.15 12.62 -7.61
CA ARG A 46 -1.34 13.44 -7.39
C ARG A 46 -1.08 14.58 -6.41
N MET A 47 -0.25 14.37 -5.39
CA MET A 47 0.15 15.44 -4.47
C MET A 47 0.95 16.52 -5.20
N LEU A 48 1.89 16.12 -6.09
CA LEU A 48 2.64 17.05 -6.94
C LEU A 48 1.73 17.86 -7.85
N ASP A 49 0.81 17.21 -8.57
CA ASP A 49 -0.18 17.88 -9.43
C ASP A 49 -0.99 18.92 -8.64
N ARG A 50 -1.47 18.57 -7.44
CA ARG A 50 -2.21 19.50 -6.59
C ARG A 50 -1.36 20.67 -6.09
N TYR A 51 -0.11 20.41 -5.71
CA TYR A 51 0.81 21.46 -5.25
C TYR A 51 1.11 22.47 -6.36
N ILE A 52 1.46 21.98 -7.56
CA ILE A 52 1.77 22.84 -8.72
C ILE A 52 0.55 23.66 -9.14
N ASN A 53 -0.64 23.04 -9.21
CA ASN A 53 -1.87 23.75 -9.55
C ASN A 53 -2.22 24.86 -8.53
N ALA A 54 -1.80 24.73 -7.27
CA ALA A 54 -2.08 25.72 -6.23
C ALA A 54 -1.03 26.84 -6.15
N THR A 55 0.24 26.53 -6.44
CA THR A 55 1.38 27.45 -6.25
C THR A 55 1.94 28.02 -7.55
N ASN A 56 1.69 27.34 -8.68
CA ASN A 56 2.40 27.51 -9.96
C ASN A 56 3.92 27.27 -9.88
N ASP A 57 4.41 26.66 -8.79
CA ASP A 57 5.82 26.35 -8.61
C ASP A 57 6.17 25.02 -9.28
N THR A 58 6.72 25.10 -10.49
CA THR A 58 7.18 23.94 -11.25
C THR A 58 8.62 23.54 -10.92
N THR A 59 9.35 24.31 -10.11
CA THR A 59 10.77 24.04 -9.82
C THR A 59 10.94 22.72 -9.06
N ILE A 60 9.94 22.34 -8.26
CA ILE A 60 9.89 21.05 -7.55
C ILE A 60 10.00 19.84 -8.49
N LEU A 61 9.59 19.96 -9.76
CA LEU A 61 9.61 18.86 -10.72
C LEU A 61 11.01 18.38 -11.08
N GLU A 62 12.04 19.23 -10.96
CA GLU A 62 13.42 18.85 -11.25
C GLU A 62 13.88 17.67 -10.38
N ARG A 63 13.46 17.66 -9.11
CA ARG A 63 13.69 16.56 -8.18
C ARG A 63 12.58 15.52 -8.22
N ALA A 64 11.32 15.96 -8.27
CA ALA A 64 10.17 15.10 -8.03
C ALA A 64 9.83 14.17 -9.20
N LEU A 65 10.06 14.58 -10.46
CA LEU A 65 9.64 13.80 -11.61
C LEU A 65 10.38 12.45 -11.73
N PRO A 66 11.73 12.39 -11.65
CA PRO A 66 12.44 11.11 -11.62
C PRO A 66 12.02 10.19 -10.46
N LEU A 67 11.67 10.79 -9.31
CA LEU A 67 11.25 10.03 -8.12
C LEU A 67 9.82 9.49 -8.25
N ALA A 68 8.93 10.21 -8.93
CA ALA A 68 7.59 9.72 -9.26
C ALA A 68 7.65 8.54 -10.25
N GLU A 69 8.57 8.60 -11.22
CA GLU A 69 8.85 7.46 -12.11
C GLU A 69 9.42 6.26 -11.35
N LEU A 70 10.35 6.50 -10.41
CA LEU A 70 10.90 5.48 -9.53
C LEU A 70 9.80 4.79 -8.70
N GLU A 71 8.87 5.55 -8.12
CA GLU A 71 7.75 4.97 -7.38
C GLU A 71 6.89 4.06 -8.28
N LEU A 72 6.54 4.52 -9.49
CA LEU A 72 5.76 3.74 -10.43
C LEU A 72 6.47 2.45 -10.85
N GLU A 73 7.77 2.52 -11.14
CA GLU A 73 8.58 1.35 -11.48
C GLU A 73 8.65 0.36 -10.32
N TRP A 74 8.80 0.86 -9.09
CA TRP A 74 8.77 0.01 -7.91
C TRP A 74 7.42 -0.72 -7.78
N TRP A 75 6.29 -0.05 -8.01
CA TRP A 75 4.96 -0.68 -8.03
C TRP A 75 4.82 -1.68 -9.17
N SER A 76 5.32 -1.35 -10.36
CA SER A 76 5.38 -2.26 -11.53
C SER A 76 6.12 -3.55 -11.20
N THR A 77 7.28 -3.44 -10.58
CA THR A 77 8.14 -4.58 -10.27
C THR A 77 7.63 -5.38 -9.06
N ASN A 78 7.18 -4.72 -7.99
CA ASN A 78 6.94 -5.38 -6.70
C ASN A 78 5.47 -5.64 -6.39
N ARG A 79 4.54 -5.04 -7.13
CA ARG A 79 3.12 -5.02 -6.81
C ARG A 79 2.22 -5.29 -8.02
N SER A 80 2.78 -5.69 -9.15
CA SER A 80 1.99 -6.12 -10.30
C SER A 80 1.69 -7.62 -10.24
N ILE A 81 0.49 -7.99 -10.67
CA ILE A 81 0.04 -9.37 -10.83
C ILE A 81 -0.76 -9.52 -12.12
N THR A 82 -0.63 -10.69 -12.75
CA THR A 82 -1.48 -11.07 -13.87
C THR A 82 -2.74 -11.74 -13.35
N VAL A 83 -3.90 -11.12 -13.62
CA VAL A 83 -5.22 -11.65 -13.29
C VAL A 83 -5.89 -12.15 -14.57
N THR A 84 -6.33 -13.41 -14.56
CA THR A 84 -7.08 -13.99 -15.68
C THR A 84 -8.57 -13.87 -15.41
N ASN A 85 -9.30 -13.30 -16.36
CA ASN A 85 -10.76 -13.28 -16.33
C ASN A 85 -11.29 -14.70 -16.62
N SER A 86 -11.97 -15.29 -15.66
CA SER A 86 -12.50 -16.67 -15.75
C SER A 86 -13.49 -16.88 -16.90
N ASN A 87 -14.22 -15.84 -17.30
CA ASN A 87 -15.26 -15.91 -18.32
C ASN A 87 -14.70 -15.71 -19.74
N THR A 88 -13.70 -14.84 -19.89
CA THR A 88 -13.15 -14.48 -21.22
C THR A 88 -11.77 -15.07 -21.50
N SER A 89 -11.13 -15.71 -20.51
CA SER A 89 -9.73 -16.14 -20.54
C SER A 89 -8.72 -15.02 -20.86
N GLN A 90 -9.15 -13.75 -20.78
CA GLN A 90 -8.28 -12.61 -21.02
C GLN A 90 -7.45 -12.31 -19.78
N MET A 91 -6.16 -12.03 -19.99
CA MET A 91 -5.23 -11.65 -18.93
C MET A 91 -5.13 -10.13 -18.82
N TYR A 92 -5.09 -9.65 -17.57
CA TYR A 92 -4.92 -8.24 -17.23
C TYR A 92 -3.76 -8.10 -16.26
N ASN A 93 -2.87 -7.14 -16.51
CA ASN A 93 -1.89 -6.74 -15.51
C ASN A 93 -2.53 -5.74 -14.55
N MET A 94 -2.49 -6.02 -13.25
CA MET A 94 -3.11 -5.21 -12.21
C MET A 94 -2.15 -4.99 -11.05
N PHE A 95 -2.35 -3.90 -10.31
CA PHE A 95 -1.64 -3.67 -9.07
C PHE A 95 -2.41 -4.25 -7.87
N HIS A 96 -1.68 -4.78 -6.89
CA HIS A 96 -2.26 -5.23 -5.63
C HIS A 96 -1.44 -4.75 -4.43
N TYR A 97 -2.07 -4.69 -3.25
CA TYR A 97 -1.35 -4.45 -2.00
C TYR A 97 -0.78 -5.77 -1.48
N ALA A 98 0.54 -5.83 -1.36
CA ALA A 98 1.24 -6.99 -0.81
C ALA A 98 2.18 -6.59 0.32
N VAL A 99 2.31 -7.49 1.30
CA VAL A 99 3.19 -7.33 2.45
C VAL A 99 3.86 -8.66 2.73
N ASN A 100 5.20 -8.66 2.83
CA ASN A 100 5.92 -9.82 3.33
C ASN A 100 5.94 -9.77 4.86
N ASN A 101 5.06 -10.53 5.51
CA ASN A 101 4.91 -10.56 6.96
C ASN A 101 4.39 -11.93 7.43
N HIS A 102 5.17 -12.60 8.27
CA HIS A 102 4.86 -13.95 8.78
C HIS A 102 4.60 -13.96 10.29
N ALA A 103 4.38 -12.80 10.89
CA ALA A 103 4.24 -12.61 12.32
C ALA A 103 3.18 -11.55 12.65
N PRO A 104 2.65 -11.51 13.89
CA PRO A 104 1.75 -10.44 14.30
C PRO A 104 2.40 -9.06 14.10
N ARG A 105 1.65 -8.07 13.62
CA ARG A 105 2.15 -6.70 13.49
C ARG A 105 2.53 -6.15 14.87
N LEU A 106 3.60 -5.36 14.94
CA LEU A 106 4.05 -4.77 16.22
C LEU A 106 3.02 -3.85 16.89
N LYS A 107 2.17 -3.17 16.12
CA LYS A 107 1.22 -2.20 16.68
C LYS A 107 -0.05 -2.88 17.24
N PRO A 108 -0.78 -3.73 16.48
CA PRO A 108 -1.86 -4.57 17.02
C PRO A 108 -1.43 -6.02 17.24
N TYR A 109 -0.36 -6.23 18.03
CA TYR A 109 0.25 -7.57 18.18
C TYR A 109 -0.74 -8.60 18.75
N LEU A 110 -1.45 -8.22 19.82
CA LEU A 110 -2.35 -9.13 20.54
C LEU A 110 -3.57 -9.48 19.70
N GLU A 111 -4.12 -8.52 18.97
CA GLU A 111 -5.24 -8.70 18.07
C GLU A 111 -4.88 -9.66 16.94
N ASP A 112 -3.76 -9.42 16.25
CA ASP A 112 -3.29 -10.30 15.17
C ASP A 112 -3.02 -11.72 15.67
N TYR A 113 -2.35 -11.85 16.83
CA TYR A 113 -2.07 -13.15 17.43
C TYR A 113 -3.37 -13.91 17.76
N ARG A 114 -4.37 -13.23 18.35
CA ARG A 114 -5.67 -13.84 18.67
C ARG A 114 -6.45 -14.22 17.41
N SER A 115 -6.45 -13.37 16.38
CA SER A 115 -7.12 -13.65 15.11
C SER A 115 -6.55 -14.89 14.42
N VAL A 116 -5.23 -15.10 14.48
CA VAL A 116 -4.57 -16.24 13.84
C VAL A 116 -4.62 -17.51 14.69
N THR A 117 -4.43 -17.41 16.01
CA THR A 117 -4.42 -18.58 16.91
C THR A 117 -5.82 -19.06 17.30
N GLY A 118 -6.85 -18.21 17.15
CA GLY A 118 -8.25 -18.57 17.38
C GLY A 118 -8.86 -19.47 16.31
N VAL A 119 -8.13 -19.80 15.23
CA VAL A 119 -8.60 -20.61 14.12
C VAL A 119 -7.68 -21.82 13.93
N ASN A 120 -8.24 -22.97 13.56
CA ASN A 120 -7.47 -24.19 13.29
C ASN A 120 -6.84 -24.13 11.89
N LEU A 121 -5.66 -23.52 11.80
CA LEU A 121 -4.89 -23.31 10.56
C LEU A 121 -3.57 -24.06 10.60
N THR A 122 -3.09 -24.50 9.43
CA THR A 122 -1.70 -24.97 9.26
C THR A 122 -0.71 -23.82 9.45
N GLU A 123 0.57 -24.13 9.69
CA GLU A 123 1.59 -23.10 9.86
C GLU A 123 1.70 -22.17 8.65
N GLN A 124 1.58 -22.72 7.43
CA GLN A 124 1.57 -21.92 6.20
C GLN A 124 0.36 -20.98 6.16
N GLN A 125 -0.84 -21.48 6.46
CA GLN A 125 -2.05 -20.66 6.47
C GLN A 125 -2.01 -19.55 7.53
N ARG A 126 -1.38 -19.80 8.68
CA ARG A 126 -1.15 -18.78 9.71
C ARG A 126 -0.21 -17.69 9.21
N SER A 127 0.88 -18.10 8.59
CA SER A 127 1.86 -17.21 7.96
C SER A 127 1.21 -16.31 6.90
N ASP A 128 0.39 -16.89 6.03
CA ASP A 128 -0.35 -16.17 5.00
C ASP A 128 -1.37 -15.21 5.62
N LEU A 129 -2.08 -15.63 6.68
CA LEU A 129 -3.05 -14.78 7.37
C LEU A 129 -2.38 -13.57 8.04
N TYR A 130 -1.14 -13.69 8.55
CA TYR A 130 -0.39 -12.54 9.05
C TYR A 130 -0.04 -11.54 7.94
N ALA A 131 0.27 -12.00 6.73
CA ALA A 131 0.49 -11.12 5.58
C ALA A 131 -0.80 -10.39 5.20
N GLU A 132 -1.93 -11.11 5.20
CA GLU A 132 -3.27 -10.59 4.92
C GLU A 132 -3.71 -9.53 5.93
N LEU A 133 -3.52 -9.78 7.23
CA LEU A 133 -3.80 -8.79 8.27
C LEU A 133 -2.89 -7.55 8.12
N ALA A 134 -1.65 -7.76 7.68
CA ALA A 134 -0.71 -6.67 7.46
C ALA A 134 -1.04 -5.80 6.23
N ARG A 135 -1.63 -6.38 5.18
CA ARG A 135 -2.03 -5.66 3.97
C ARG A 135 -3.23 -4.74 4.21
N GLY A 136 -4.20 -5.17 5.03
CA GLY A 136 -5.52 -4.52 5.12
C GLY A 136 -5.61 -3.29 6.02
N GLN A 137 -4.63 -3.08 6.91
CA GLN A 137 -4.57 -2.00 7.93
C GLN A 137 -5.87 -1.56 8.65
N ASN A 138 -6.92 -2.38 8.59
CA ASN A 138 -8.08 -2.48 9.48
C ASN A 138 -8.74 -3.83 9.17
N PRO A 139 -8.87 -4.76 10.14
CA PRO A 139 -9.62 -5.98 9.90
C PRO A 139 -11.10 -5.59 9.75
N VAL A 140 -11.58 -5.44 8.52
CA VAL A 140 -12.99 -5.72 8.25
C VAL A 140 -13.13 -7.21 8.59
N GLY A 141 -13.90 -7.49 9.64
CA GLY A 141 -13.94 -8.79 10.31
C GLY A 141 -13.96 -9.96 9.32
N ILE A 142 -12.85 -10.67 9.23
CA ILE A 142 -12.82 -12.00 8.61
C ILE A 142 -13.43 -12.94 9.65
N THR A 143 -14.76 -13.04 9.62
CA THR A 143 -15.53 -13.96 10.47
C THR A 143 -15.88 -15.24 9.73
N SER A 144 -15.01 -15.77 8.89
CA SER A 144 -14.98 -17.19 8.50
C SER A 144 -13.95 -17.39 7.41
N VAL A 145 -12.94 -18.22 7.67
CA VAL A 145 -12.18 -18.88 6.62
C VAL A 145 -12.87 -20.23 6.43
N ASP A 146 -13.92 -20.28 5.61
CA ASP A 146 -14.26 -21.55 4.98
C ASP A 146 -13.28 -21.77 3.82
N GLY A 147 -12.76 -22.99 3.72
CA GLY A 147 -11.72 -23.33 2.75
C GLY A 147 -12.22 -23.44 1.31
N SER A 148 -13.31 -22.75 0.95
CA SER A 148 -13.95 -22.93 -0.35
C SER A 148 -14.83 -21.74 -0.72
N SER A 149 -14.29 -20.54 -0.93
CA SER A 149 -15.06 -19.50 -1.64
C SER A 149 -14.21 -18.32 -2.11
N ASN A 150 -14.54 -17.83 -3.31
CA ASN A 150 -14.03 -16.59 -3.88
C ASN A 150 -14.13 -15.43 -2.87
N LEU A 151 -13.02 -14.71 -2.68
CA LEU A 151 -12.88 -13.59 -1.75
C LEU A 151 -13.54 -12.27 -2.23
N TRP A 152 -14.46 -12.33 -3.19
CA TRP A 152 -15.19 -11.18 -3.70
C TRP A 152 -16.68 -11.51 -3.79
N PRO A 153 -17.59 -10.64 -3.30
CA PRO A 153 -19.00 -10.81 -3.56
C PRO A 153 -19.24 -10.66 -5.06
N GLU A 154 -19.87 -11.66 -5.68
CA GLU A 154 -20.45 -11.50 -7.02
C GLU A 154 -21.52 -10.41 -6.93
N SER A 155 -21.35 -9.35 -7.71
CA SER A 155 -22.33 -8.28 -7.83
C SER A 155 -23.57 -8.80 -8.57
N THR A 156 -24.71 -8.83 -7.88
CA THR A 156 -26.05 -8.91 -8.48
C THR A 156 -26.38 -7.67 -9.31
#